data_AF-T1G7Y8-F1
#
_entry.id   AF-T1G7Y8-F1
#
_cell.length_a   1.000
_cell.length_b   1.000
_cell.length_c   1.000
_cell.angle_alpha   90.00
_cell.angle_beta   90.00
_cell.angle_gamma   90.00
#
_symmetry.space_group_name_H-M   'P 1'
#
loop_
_entity.id
_entity.type
_entity.pdbx_description
1 polymer ?
#
loop_
_entity_poly.entity_id
_entity_poly.type
_entity_poly.pdbx_seq_one_letter_code
_entity_poly.pdbx_strand_id
1 'polypeptide(L)'
;LIRRFKELQSERVGTYAFFEKGFQDYLSSYPNYDFQTYRQMAHETTETFKKISNEIIDIKIKLNKTPNCQIISQIIAKVQDHEQEKLNLVPLFFLDFFFI
;
A
#
# COMPACT_ATOMS: atom_id res chain seq x y z
N LEU A 1 -6.95 -2.85 -18.55
CA LEU A 1 -7.04 -3.41 -17.18
C LEU A 1 -5.69 -3.93 -16.69
N ILE A 2 -5.07 -4.90 -17.37
CA ILE A 2 -3.79 -5.48 -16.90
C ILE A 2 -2.63 -4.49 -16.89
N ARG A 3 -2.52 -3.61 -17.90
CA ARG A 3 -1.50 -2.54 -17.88
C ARG A 3 -1.64 -1.64 -16.64
N ARG A 4 -2.88 -1.20 -16.35
CA ARG A 4 -3.18 -0.38 -15.18
C ARG A 4 -2.89 -1.10 -13.86
N PHE A 5 -3.21 -2.40 -13.77
CA PHE A 5 -2.83 -3.21 -12.62
C PHE A 5 -1.30 -3.22 -12.40
N LYS A 6 -0.51 -3.37 -13.46
CA LYS A 6 0.97 -3.30 -13.35
C LYS A 6 1.46 -1.92 -12.90
N GLU A 7 0.88 -0.85 -13.45
CA GLU A 7 1.18 0.53 -13.02
C GLU A 7 0.88 0.73 -11.53
N LEU A 8 -0.29 0.26 -11.06
CA LEU A 8 -0.70 0.32 -9.66
C LEU A 8 0.23 -0.48 -8.73
N GLN A 9 0.76 -1.61 -9.19
CA GLN A 9 1.75 -2.36 -8.43
C GLN A 9 3.10 -1.64 -8.37
N SER A 10 3.50 -0.97 -9.46
CA SER A 10 4.69 -0.11 -9.44
C SER A 10 4.50 1.08 -8.48
N GLU A 11 3.33 1.70 -8.47
CA GLU A 11 2.99 2.79 -7.55
C GLU A 11 3.08 2.30 -6.10
N ARG A 12 2.52 1.13 -5.80
CA ARG A 12 2.57 0.48 -4.48
C ARG A 12 4.00 0.24 -4.00
N VAL A 13 4.88 -0.27 -4.88
CA VAL A 13 6.31 -0.46 -4.56
C VAL A 13 6.97 0.88 -4.25
N GLY A 14 6.67 1.93 -5.02
CA GLY A 14 7.12 3.29 -4.75
C GLY A 14 6.65 3.82 -3.40
N THR A 15 5.38 3.56 -3.03
CA THR A 15 4.81 3.94 -1.73
C THR A 15 5.52 3.26 -0.57
N TYR A 16 5.84 1.96 -0.67
CA TYR A 16 6.67 1.30 0.35
C TYR A 16 8.06 1.93 0.48
N ALA A 17 8.73 2.22 -0.64
CA ALA A 17 10.05 2.83 -0.61
C ALA A 17 10.04 4.25 -0.04
N PHE A 18 9.01 5.03 -0.36
CA PHE A 18 8.80 6.37 0.19
C PHE A 18 8.60 6.33 1.71
N PHE A 19 7.73 5.42 2.19
CA PHE A 19 7.49 5.24 3.61
C PHE A 19 8.75 4.83 4.38
N GLU A 20 9.49 3.84 3.88
CA GLU A 20 10.75 3.40 4.49
C GLU A 20 11.74 4.56 4.60
N LYS A 21 11.92 5.34 3.52
CA LYS A 21 12.80 6.51 3.56
C LYS A 21 12.34 7.54 4.59
N GLY A 22 11.06 7.88 4.60
CA GLY A 22 10.51 8.83 5.56
C GLY A 22 10.67 8.37 7.01
N PHE A 23 10.62 7.06 7.27
CA PHE A 23 10.92 6.50 8.58
C PHE A 23 12.41 6.60 8.95
N GLN A 24 13.32 6.33 8.02
CA GLN A 24 14.76 6.50 8.25
C GLN A 24 15.13 7.97 8.50
N ASP A 25 14.52 8.90 7.76
CA ASP A 25 14.71 10.34 7.96
C ASP A 25 14.21 10.77 9.35
N TYR A 26 13.06 10.25 9.78
CA TYR A 26 12.53 10.45 11.13
C TYR A 26 13.50 9.93 12.20
N LEU A 27 14.00 8.70 12.10
CA LEU A 27 14.96 8.14 13.07
C LEU A 27 16.27 8.93 13.11
N SER A 28 16.72 9.43 11.96
CA SER A 28 17.95 10.21 11.84
C SER A 28 17.87 11.62 12.44
N SER A 29 16.65 12.11 12.72
CA SER A 29 16.42 13.45 13.30
C SER A 29 16.68 13.53 14.81
N TYR A 30 17.15 12.45 15.46
CA TYR A 30 17.54 12.46 16.87
C TYR A 30 18.54 13.60 17.21
N PRO A 31 18.38 14.30 18.35
CA PRO A 31 17.33 14.13 19.36
C PRO A 31 16.02 14.90 19.07
N ASN A 32 16.01 15.74 18.04
CA ASN A 32 14.90 16.64 17.71
C ASN A 32 13.94 15.99 16.71
N TYR A 33 13.30 14.90 17.15
CA TYR A 33 12.34 14.18 16.32
C TYR A 33 11.21 15.09 15.79
N ASP A 34 11.02 15.13 14.47
CA ASP A 34 9.88 15.80 13.85
C ASP A 34 8.72 14.81 13.66
N PHE A 35 7.99 14.59 14.74
CA PHE A 35 6.86 13.66 14.76
C PHE A 35 5.66 14.15 13.94
N GLN A 36 5.47 15.46 13.81
CA GLN A 36 4.34 16.01 13.05
C GLN A 36 4.49 15.71 11.56
N THR A 37 5.68 15.97 11.01
CA THR A 37 5.98 15.69 9.59
C THR A 37 5.92 14.19 9.31
N TYR A 38 6.51 13.36 10.18
CA TYR A 38 6.44 11.91 10.03
C TYR A 38 4.99 11.40 10.08
N ARG A 39 4.15 11.94 10.97
CA ARG A 39 2.74 11.58 11.07
C ARG A 39 1.97 11.87 9.78
N GLN A 40 2.17 13.06 9.23
CA GLN A 40 1.51 13.47 8.00
C GLN A 40 1.92 12.56 6.84
N MET A 41 3.22 12.27 6.70
CA MET A 41 3.76 11.36 5.70
C MET A 41 3.16 9.96 5.80
N ALA A 42 3.04 9.42 7.02
CA ALA A 42 2.44 8.12 7.28
C ALA A 42 0.95 8.07 6.89
N HIS A 43 0.21 9.14 7.18
CA HIS A 43 -1.19 9.27 6.78
C HIS A 43 -1.35 9.28 5.25
N GLU A 44 -0.56 10.10 4.55
CA GLU A 44 -0.56 10.18 3.09
C GLU A 44 -0.20 8.85 2.42
N THR A 45 0.78 8.14 2.99
CA THR A 45 1.15 6.78 2.58
C THR A 45 -0.03 5.82 2.71
N THR A 46 -0.74 5.88 3.83
CA THR A 46 -1.92 5.04 4.10
C THR A 46 -3.04 5.31 3.09
N GLU A 47 -3.34 6.58 2.83
CA GLU A 47 -4.37 6.95 1.85
C GLU A 47 -3.98 6.51 0.43
N THR A 48 -2.70 6.57 0.09
CA THR A 48 -2.20 6.06 -1.20
C THR A 48 -2.42 4.55 -1.33
N PHE A 49 -2.07 3.75 -0.31
CA PHE A 49 -2.35 2.31 -0.31
C PHE A 49 -3.84 1.98 -0.42
N LYS A 50 -4.72 2.75 0.25
CA LYS A 50 -6.18 2.59 0.15
C LYS A 50 -6.66 2.86 -1.27
N LYS A 51 -6.23 3.97 -1.88
CA LYS A 51 -6.58 4.34 -3.25
C LYS A 51 -6.17 3.25 -4.25
N ILE A 52 -4.93 2.78 -4.16
CA ILE A 52 -4.41 1.69 -5.01
C ILE A 52 -5.27 0.43 -4.85
N SER A 53 -5.54 0.02 -3.61
CA SER A 53 -6.32 -1.20 -3.31
C SER A 53 -7.74 -1.12 -3.88
N ASN A 54 -8.41 0.02 -3.72
CA ASN A 54 -9.75 0.25 -4.27
C ASN A 54 -9.76 0.15 -5.80
N GLU A 55 -8.77 0.75 -6.47
CA GLU A 55 -8.69 0.67 -7.93
C GLU A 55 -8.40 -0.77 -8.42
N ILE A 56 -7.59 -1.54 -7.70
CA ILE A 56 -7.36 -2.95 -8.00
C ILE A 56 -8.64 -3.78 -7.81
N ILE A 57 -9.44 -3.50 -6.78
CA ILE A 57 -10.75 -4.13 -6.57
C ILE A 57 -11.66 -3.88 -7.76
N ASP A 58 -11.73 -2.64 -8.25
CA ASP A 58 -12.52 -2.28 -9.44
C ASP A 58 -12.03 -3.02 -10.70
N ILE A 59 -10.71 -3.11 -10.89
CA ILE A 59 -10.11 -3.87 -11.99
C ILE A 59 -10.50 -5.35 -11.90
N LYS A 60 -10.42 -5.95 -10.71
CA LYS A 60 -10.82 -7.34 -10.45
C LYS A 60 -12.29 -7.57 -10.79
N ILE A 61 -13.19 -6.68 -10.33
CA ILE A 61 -14.63 -6.77 -10.63
C ILE A 61 -14.89 -6.70 -12.14
N LYS A 62 -14.21 -5.78 -12.85
CA LYS A 62 -14.35 -5.66 -14.32
C LYS A 62 -13.83 -6.90 -15.05
N LEU A 63 -12.69 -7.46 -14.64
CA LEU A 63 -12.14 -8.68 -15.23
C LEU A 63 -13.04 -9.90 -14.97
N ASN A 64 -13.62 -10.01 -13.78
CA ASN A 64 -14.53 -11.11 -13.45
C ASN A 64 -15.80 -11.12 -14.32
N LYS A 65 -16.26 -9.93 -14.73
CA LYS A 65 -17.41 -9.76 -15.64
C LYS A 65 -17.06 -9.91 -17.12
N THR A 66 -15.76 -9.96 -17.46
CA THR A 66 -15.30 -10.07 -18.85
C THR A 66 -15.17 -11.54 -19.24
N PRO A 67 -15.79 -12.00 -20.34
CA PRO A 67 -15.64 -13.38 -20.82
C PRO A 67 -14.17 -13.76 -21.00
N ASN A 68 -13.83 -15.00 -20.65
CA ASN A 68 -12.46 -15.55 -20.73
C ASN A 68 -11.40 -14.86 -19.83
N CYS A 69 -11.79 -13.94 -18.94
CA CYS A 69 -10.86 -13.22 -18.05
C CYS A 69 -10.96 -13.61 -16.56
N GLN A 70 -11.84 -14.55 -16.21
CA GLN A 70 -12.09 -14.98 -14.82
C GLN A 70 -10.82 -15.49 -14.13
N ILE A 71 -9.99 -16.26 -14.85
CA ILE A 71 -8.71 -16.75 -14.30
C ILE A 71 -7.76 -15.60 -13.93
N ILE A 72 -7.77 -14.50 -14.69
CA ILE A 72 -6.93 -13.34 -14.41
C ILE A 72 -7.43 -12.60 -13.17
N SER A 73 -8.76 -12.49 -13.01
CA SER A 73 -9.37 -11.97 -11.78
C SER A 73 -8.96 -12.77 -10.54
N GLN A 74 -8.94 -14.11 -10.64
CA GLN A 74 -8.51 -14.99 -9.55
C GLN A 74 -7.01 -14.83 -9.23
N ILE A 75 -6.15 -14.69 -10.24
CA ILE A 75 -4.72 -14.41 -10.02
C ILE A 75 -4.54 -13.07 -9.31
N ILE A 76 -5.24 -12.02 -9.75
CA ILE A 76 -5.19 -10.71 -9.07
C ILE A 76 -5.66 -10.81 -7.63
N ALA A 77 -6.70 -11.61 -7.34
CA ALA A 77 -7.15 -11.84 -5.98
C ALA A 77 -6.03 -12.44 -5.11
N LYS A 78 -5.36 -13.50 -5.58
CA LYS A 78 -4.21 -14.09 -4.87
C LYS A 78 -3.07 -13.10 -4.64
N VAL A 79 -2.81 -12.22 -5.61
CA VAL A 79 -1.82 -11.15 -5.42
C VAL A 79 -2.27 -10.19 -4.32
N GLN A 80 -3.55 -9.82 -4.25
CA GLN A 80 -4.06 -8.97 -3.17
C GLN A 80 -4.00 -9.67 -1.80
N ASP A 81 -4.23 -10.98 -1.74
CA ASP A 81 -4.08 -11.75 -0.50
C ASP A 81 -2.63 -11.69 0.02
N HIS A 82 -1.64 -11.90 -0.86
CA HIS A 82 -0.23 -11.77 -0.50
C HIS A 82 0.19 -10.34 -0.14
N GLU A 83 -0.40 -9.33 -0.80
CA GLU A 83 -0.17 -7.94 -0.41
C GLU A 83 -0.74 -7.63 0.97
N GLN A 84 -1.91 -8.18 1.32
CA GLN A 84 -2.49 -8.05 2.65
C GLN A 84 -1.63 -8.76 3.70
N GLU A 85 -1.15 -9.97 3.42
CA GLU A 85 -0.20 -10.69 4.27
C GLU A 85 1.07 -9.88 4.50
N LYS A 86 1.65 -9.31 3.42
CA LYS A 86 2.82 -8.43 3.52
C LYS A 86 2.54 -7.22 4.40
N LEU A 87 1.42 -6.54 4.20
CA LEU A 87 1.02 -5.39 5.03
C LEU A 87 0.86 -5.75 6.51
N ASN A 88 0.35 -6.95 6.81
CA ASN A 88 0.23 -7.45 8.18
C ASN A 88 1.59 -7.80 8.81
N LEU A 89 2.57 -8.19 7.99
CA LEU A 89 3.95 -8.52 8.41
C LEU A 89 4.83 -7.29 8.55
N VAL A 90 4.52 -6.17 7.87
CA VAL A 90 5.07 -4.85 8.22
C VAL A 90 4.57 -4.60 9.63
N PRO A 91 5.42 -4.76 10.66
CA PRO A 91 5.02 -5.06 12.02
C PRO A 91 3.93 -4.09 12.47
N LEU A 92 2.67 -4.54 12.46
CA LEU A 92 1.54 -3.76 12.90
C LEU A 92 1.31 -2.37 12.25
N PHE A 93 1.92 -1.95 11.14
CA PHE A 93 1.96 -0.54 10.65
C PHE A 93 2.60 0.47 11.65
N PHE A 94 2.12 0.52 12.89
CA PHE A 94 2.44 1.36 14.03
C PHE A 94 1.83 0.61 15.22
N LEU A 95 2.58 -0.08 16.10
CA LEU A 95 1.96 -0.67 17.31
C LEU A 95 1.28 0.41 18.17
N ASP A 96 1.83 1.61 18.07
CA ASP A 96 1.49 2.78 18.83
C ASP A 96 1.82 3.98 17.92
N PHE A 97 0.86 4.57 17.20
CA PHE A 97 0.90 6.04 17.20
C PHE A 97 0.71 6.36 18.68
N PHE A 98 1.80 6.62 19.42
CA PHE A 98 1.81 6.96 20.85
C PHE A 98 0.48 7.58 21.30
N PHE A 99 -0.40 6.74 21.84
CA PHE A 99 -1.76 6.94 22.38
C PHE A 99 -2.61 8.14 21.90
N ILE A 100 -3.82 7.79 21.44
CA ILE A 100 -5.02 8.63 21.12
C ILE A 100 -5.16 8.97 19.63
#